data_AF-A0A4Q4W9W2-F1
#
_entry.id   AF-A0A4Q4W9W2-F1
#
_cell.length_a   1.000
_cell.length_b   1.000
_cell.length_c   1.000
_cell.angle_alpha   90.00
_cell.angle_beta   90.00
_cell.angle_gamma   90.00
#
_symmetry.space_group_name_H-M   'P 1'
#
loop_
_entity.id
_entity.type
_entity.pdbx_description
1 polymer ?
#
loop_
_entity_poly.entity_id
_entity_poly.type
_entity_poly.pdbx_seq_one_letter_code
_entity_poly.pdbx_strand_id
1 'polypeptide(L)'
;MPASPADTVAFIGLGVMGYPMARNHRAGLGPEKTLLICDVNEEALSNFQKEMDGKGPIGKVENGFKAVKAANTVITMLPGSDAVKAVYLDPQTGILAGAAAAVDERDTGSPPEPKLIMECGTIETDTILSVAKAAEDVSATKLHNTLTFVDAPVSGGPMGAQAGTLTFMVGCQPAVSPQIFPVVKSYLQHMGNPDGVFLCGTVGAGTAFKTINNYLSAITSLAASEALNIGVKAGLDPKLLTDVINQSGGQCWVTSKSNPVPGVQENVPSSRGYEGGFRIELCAKVLGMGSRLAEAVGARTVLDKPTLQAFKEAIADERYKGKDARVVYKWLNESEREE
;
A
#
# COMPACT_ATOMS: atom_id res chain seq x y z
N MET A 1 -29.06 14.58 13.87
CA MET A 1 -29.02 14.90 12.42
C MET A 1 -27.93 14.05 11.78
N PRO A 2 -28.03 13.64 10.50
CA PRO A 2 -26.89 13.02 9.83
C PRO A 2 -25.67 13.94 9.94
N ALA A 3 -24.48 13.37 10.14
CA ALA A 3 -23.25 14.15 10.23
C ALA A 3 -23.02 14.94 8.93
N SER A 4 -22.40 16.11 9.05
CA SER A 4 -22.03 16.90 7.88
C SER A 4 -20.99 16.14 7.02
N PRO A 5 -20.92 16.37 5.69
CA PRO A 5 -19.84 15.81 4.88
C PRO A 5 -18.44 16.21 5.37
N ALA A 6 -18.29 17.39 5.98
CA ALA A 6 -17.03 17.85 6.57
C ALA A 6 -16.59 17.03 7.80
N ASP A 7 -17.54 16.53 8.58
CA ASP A 7 -17.30 15.68 9.76
C ASP A 7 -17.35 14.17 9.44
N THR A 8 -17.36 13.83 8.16
CA THR A 8 -17.50 12.45 7.68
C THR A 8 -16.30 12.05 6.82
N VAL A 9 -15.73 10.90 7.12
CA VAL A 9 -14.70 10.24 6.32
C VAL A 9 -15.25 8.92 5.80
N ALA A 10 -15.00 8.60 4.53
CA ALA A 10 -15.30 7.29 3.96
C ALA A 10 -14.01 6.46 3.78
N PHE A 11 -14.07 5.18 4.10
CA PHE A 11 -12.99 4.21 3.90
C PHE A 11 -13.49 3.06 3.03
N ILE A 12 -12.87 2.89 1.86
CA ILE A 12 -13.27 1.88 0.86
C ILE A 12 -12.17 0.82 0.73
N GLY A 13 -12.53 -0.43 1.00
CA GLY A 13 -11.61 -1.56 1.02
C GLY A 13 -11.21 -1.94 2.45
N LEU A 14 -11.79 -3.03 2.96
CA LEU A 14 -11.56 -3.65 4.26
C LEU A 14 -10.89 -5.03 4.11
N GLY A 15 -9.93 -5.13 3.19
CA GLY A 15 -9.10 -6.32 3.05
C GLY A 15 -8.01 -6.45 4.13
N VAL A 16 -7.01 -7.28 3.86
CA VAL A 16 -5.89 -7.59 4.79
C VAL A 16 -5.21 -6.34 5.36
N MET A 17 -5.01 -5.32 4.52
CA MET A 17 -4.43 -4.04 4.94
C MET A 17 -5.51 -3.05 5.37
N GLY A 18 -6.59 -2.94 4.60
CA GLY A 18 -7.62 -1.92 4.78
C GLY A 18 -8.39 -2.03 6.09
N TYR A 19 -8.73 -3.24 6.53
CA TYR A 19 -9.47 -3.46 7.79
C TYR A 19 -8.71 -2.92 9.02
N PRO A 20 -7.46 -3.34 9.31
CA PRO A 20 -6.73 -2.80 10.46
C PRO A 20 -6.38 -1.32 10.31
N MET A 21 -6.19 -0.82 9.08
CA MET A 21 -6.03 0.61 8.82
C MET A 21 -7.28 1.40 9.21
N ALA A 22 -8.46 1.00 8.73
CA ALA A 22 -9.73 1.65 9.04
C ALA A 22 -10.01 1.64 10.56
N ARG A 23 -9.65 0.56 11.25
CA ARG A 23 -9.76 0.45 12.71
C ARG A 23 -8.92 1.50 13.43
N ASN A 24 -7.64 1.59 13.09
CA ASN A 24 -6.73 2.57 13.69
C ASN A 24 -7.14 4.01 13.33
N HIS A 25 -7.64 4.21 12.10
CA HIS A 25 -8.22 5.46 11.67
C HIS A 25 -9.43 5.87 12.52
N ARG A 26 -10.39 4.96 12.74
CA ARG A 26 -11.55 5.19 13.61
C ARG A 26 -11.14 5.62 15.02
N ALA A 27 -10.17 4.93 15.61
CA ALA A 27 -9.66 5.28 16.93
C ALA A 27 -9.07 6.70 16.98
N GLY A 28 -8.40 7.13 15.90
CA GLY A 28 -7.80 8.46 15.80
C GLY A 28 -8.75 9.61 15.46
N LEU A 29 -9.86 9.33 14.76
CA LEU A 29 -10.83 10.35 14.33
C LEU A 29 -11.60 11.03 15.48
N GLY A 30 -11.58 10.45 16.69
CA GLY A 30 -12.36 10.93 17.85
C GLY A 30 -13.83 10.48 17.82
N PRO A 31 -14.62 10.73 18.87
CA PRO A 31 -15.98 10.18 18.99
C PRO A 31 -17.02 10.89 18.09
N GLU A 32 -16.78 12.13 17.68
CA GLU A 32 -17.78 12.96 16.99
C GLU A 32 -17.83 12.73 15.46
N LYS A 33 -16.69 12.38 14.85
CA LYS A 33 -16.60 12.21 13.40
C LYS A 33 -17.22 10.90 12.95
N THR A 34 -17.95 10.90 11.84
CA THR A 34 -18.54 9.69 11.25
C THR A 34 -17.53 8.99 10.34
N LEU A 35 -17.43 7.66 10.44
CA LEU A 35 -16.70 6.82 9.48
C LEU A 35 -17.69 6.01 8.66
N LEU A 36 -17.71 6.21 7.35
CA LEU A 36 -18.45 5.38 6.41
C LEU A 36 -17.52 4.28 5.88
N ILE A 37 -17.97 3.04 5.90
CA ILE A 37 -17.23 1.90 5.38
C ILE A 37 -17.90 1.33 4.12
N CYS A 38 -17.09 0.87 3.18
CA CYS A 38 -17.53 0.26 1.93
C CYS A 38 -16.56 -0.87 1.57
N ASP A 39 -17.08 -2.05 1.25
CA ASP A 39 -16.33 -3.20 0.76
C ASP A 39 -17.28 -4.12 0.00
N VAL A 40 -16.76 -4.94 -0.91
CA VAL A 40 -17.55 -5.98 -1.59
C VAL A 40 -17.89 -7.16 -0.67
N ASN A 41 -17.17 -7.31 0.43
CA ASN A 41 -17.35 -8.34 1.44
C ASN A 41 -18.24 -7.82 2.60
N GLU A 42 -19.51 -8.20 2.58
CA GLU A 42 -20.50 -7.86 3.61
C GLU A 42 -20.15 -8.39 5.02
N GLU A 43 -19.44 -9.51 5.09
CA GLU A 43 -18.99 -10.07 6.37
C GLU A 43 -17.93 -9.16 6.99
N ALA A 44 -16.97 -8.67 6.20
CA ALA A 44 -15.96 -7.73 6.67
C ALA A 44 -16.60 -6.44 7.20
N LEU A 45 -17.59 -5.88 6.48
CA LEU A 45 -18.31 -4.69 6.95
C LEU A 45 -19.07 -4.94 8.25
N SER A 46 -19.75 -6.08 8.36
CA SER A 46 -20.54 -6.43 9.54
C SER A 46 -19.66 -6.70 10.76
N ASN A 47 -18.51 -7.34 10.57
CA ASN A 47 -17.52 -7.55 11.62
C ASN A 47 -16.91 -6.23 12.08
N PHE A 48 -16.57 -5.33 11.15
CA PHE A 48 -16.02 -4.02 11.48
C PHE A 48 -16.99 -3.19 12.34
N GLN A 49 -18.27 -3.13 11.95
CA GLN A 49 -19.29 -2.41 12.73
C GLN A 49 -19.43 -2.97 14.15
N LYS A 50 -19.42 -4.30 14.31
CA LYS A 50 -19.49 -4.94 15.63
C LYS A 50 -18.25 -4.64 16.47
N GLU A 51 -17.05 -4.76 15.90
CA GLU A 51 -15.80 -4.53 16.62
C GLU A 51 -15.67 -3.08 17.10
N MET A 52 -16.13 -2.14 16.28
CA MET A 52 -16.01 -0.71 16.54
C MET A 52 -17.25 -0.08 17.22
N ASP A 53 -18.19 -0.91 17.69
CA ASP A 53 -19.35 -0.41 18.41
C ASP A 53 -18.94 0.44 19.64
N GLY A 54 -19.63 1.56 19.84
CA GLY A 54 -19.29 2.54 20.88
C GLY A 54 -17.97 3.31 20.67
N LYS A 55 -17.26 3.17 19.54
CA LYS A 55 -16.02 3.91 19.21
C LYS A 55 -16.24 5.15 18.33
N GLY A 56 -17.50 5.54 18.14
CA GLY A 56 -17.94 6.64 17.29
C GLY A 56 -18.93 6.17 16.21
N PRO A 57 -19.59 7.10 15.49
CA PRO A 57 -20.57 6.74 14.45
C PRO A 57 -19.91 5.99 13.28
N ILE A 58 -20.50 4.84 12.91
CA ILE A 58 -20.06 4.03 11.78
C ILE A 58 -21.25 3.69 10.89
N GLY A 59 -21.19 4.12 9.64
CA GLY A 59 -22.20 3.83 8.62
C GLY A 59 -21.65 2.93 7.52
N LYS A 60 -22.54 2.24 6.81
CA LYS A 60 -22.21 1.52 5.57
C LYS A 60 -22.64 2.37 4.38
N VAL A 61 -21.86 2.34 3.31
CA VAL A 61 -22.26 2.86 1.99
C VAL A 61 -21.94 1.83 0.92
N GLU A 62 -22.73 1.83 -0.14
CA GLU A 62 -22.75 0.74 -1.13
C GLU A 62 -21.65 0.86 -2.19
N ASN A 63 -21.16 2.07 -2.45
CA ASN A 63 -20.15 2.32 -3.48
C ASN A 63 -19.45 3.69 -3.33
N GLY A 64 -18.46 3.93 -4.19
CA GLY A 64 -17.68 5.16 -4.23
C GLY A 64 -18.52 6.41 -4.50
N PHE A 65 -19.54 6.31 -5.35
CA PHE A 65 -20.47 7.41 -5.66
C PHE A 65 -21.16 7.92 -4.40
N LYS A 66 -21.75 7.01 -3.61
CA LYS A 66 -22.44 7.38 -2.37
C LYS A 66 -21.46 7.83 -1.28
N ALA A 67 -20.29 7.21 -1.21
CA ALA A 67 -19.24 7.56 -0.25
C ALA A 67 -18.82 9.03 -0.36
N VAL A 68 -18.47 9.50 -1.57
CA VAL A 68 -17.97 10.86 -1.78
C VAL A 68 -19.06 11.95 -1.70
N LYS A 69 -20.34 11.56 -1.90
CA LYS A 69 -21.48 12.46 -1.66
C LYS A 69 -21.68 12.71 -0.17
N ALA A 70 -21.50 11.68 0.65
CA ALA A 70 -21.71 11.74 2.10
C ALA A 70 -20.45 12.17 2.89
N ALA A 71 -19.26 12.12 2.29
CA ALA A 71 -17.99 12.44 2.94
C ALA A 71 -17.14 13.41 2.10
N ASN A 72 -16.48 14.37 2.76
CA ASN A 72 -15.50 15.23 2.10
C ASN A 72 -14.11 14.58 2.03
N THR A 73 -13.85 13.55 2.82
CA THR A 73 -12.61 12.77 2.73
C THR A 73 -12.95 11.31 2.40
N VAL A 74 -12.34 10.77 1.33
CA VAL A 74 -12.44 9.36 0.97
C VAL A 74 -11.04 8.77 0.95
N ILE A 75 -10.83 7.69 1.70
CA ILE A 75 -9.60 6.89 1.73
C ILE A 75 -9.92 5.55 1.08
N THR A 76 -9.11 5.12 0.12
CA THR A 76 -9.22 3.78 -0.47
C THR A 76 -7.99 2.95 -0.16
N MET A 77 -8.19 1.63 -0.05
CA MET A 77 -7.12 0.64 0.09
C MET A 77 -7.49 -0.60 -0.71
N LEU A 78 -7.17 -0.59 -2.02
CA LEU A 78 -7.69 -1.54 -2.99
C LEU A 78 -6.62 -2.53 -3.49
N PRO A 79 -7.01 -3.75 -3.92
CA PRO A 79 -6.06 -4.83 -4.21
C PRO A 79 -5.30 -4.70 -5.54
N GLY A 80 -5.74 -3.83 -6.45
CA GLY A 80 -5.11 -3.70 -7.76
C GLY A 80 -5.83 -2.74 -8.71
N SER A 81 -5.23 -2.52 -9.88
CA SER A 81 -5.67 -1.55 -10.87
C SER A 81 -7.15 -1.64 -11.26
N ASP A 82 -7.69 -2.85 -11.47
CA ASP A 82 -9.07 -3.00 -11.92
C ASP A 82 -10.07 -2.55 -10.85
N ALA A 83 -9.81 -2.90 -9.59
CA ALA A 83 -10.63 -2.45 -8.46
C ALA A 83 -10.56 -0.93 -8.30
N VAL A 84 -9.36 -0.33 -8.44
CA VAL A 84 -9.18 1.12 -8.39
C VAL A 84 -9.96 1.80 -9.50
N LYS A 85 -9.85 1.33 -10.75
CA LYS A 85 -10.59 1.90 -11.88
C LYS A 85 -12.11 1.79 -11.66
N ALA A 86 -12.60 0.65 -11.19
CA ALA A 86 -14.02 0.48 -10.88
C ALA A 86 -14.50 1.44 -9.78
N VAL A 87 -13.75 1.56 -8.67
CA VAL A 87 -14.15 2.42 -7.53
C VAL A 87 -14.05 3.90 -7.86
N TYR A 88 -13.09 4.33 -8.67
CA TYR A 88 -12.90 5.75 -9.00
C TYR A 88 -13.65 6.20 -10.24
N LEU A 89 -13.56 5.43 -11.33
CA LEU A 89 -13.89 5.88 -12.68
C LEU A 89 -15.21 5.35 -13.22
N ASP A 90 -15.87 4.42 -12.53
CA ASP A 90 -17.17 3.92 -12.98
C ASP A 90 -18.19 5.07 -13.06
N PRO A 91 -18.88 5.25 -14.20
CA PRO A 91 -19.72 6.42 -14.42
C PRO A 91 -21.01 6.44 -13.58
N GLN A 92 -21.40 5.31 -12.97
CA GLN A 92 -22.64 5.21 -12.19
C GLN A 92 -22.37 5.07 -10.70
N THR A 93 -21.29 4.37 -10.35
CA THR A 93 -20.98 3.93 -8.99
C THR A 93 -19.63 4.45 -8.49
N GLY A 94 -18.84 5.10 -9.34
CA GLY A 94 -17.50 5.58 -9.03
C GLY A 94 -17.47 6.88 -8.24
N ILE A 95 -16.35 7.09 -7.53
CA ILE A 95 -16.07 8.31 -6.76
C ILE A 95 -16.15 9.55 -7.64
N LEU A 96 -15.57 9.56 -8.84
CA LEU A 96 -15.54 10.79 -9.64
C LEU A 96 -16.93 11.20 -10.14
N ALA A 97 -17.77 10.22 -10.51
CA ALA A 97 -19.16 10.45 -10.86
C ALA A 97 -19.97 11.02 -9.68
N GLY A 98 -19.79 10.45 -8.48
CA GLY A 98 -20.46 10.95 -7.27
C GLY A 98 -20.02 12.35 -6.87
N ALA A 99 -18.73 12.66 -7.04
CA ALA A 99 -18.19 13.98 -6.72
C ALA A 99 -18.79 15.06 -7.63
N ALA A 100 -18.94 14.77 -8.93
CA ALA A 100 -19.60 15.68 -9.86
C ALA A 100 -21.09 15.87 -9.52
N ALA A 101 -21.81 14.77 -9.27
CA ALA A 101 -23.24 14.81 -8.92
C ALA A 101 -23.54 15.58 -7.62
N ALA A 102 -22.61 15.56 -6.65
CA ALA A 102 -22.73 16.34 -5.42
C ALA A 102 -22.81 17.86 -5.66
N VAL A 103 -22.34 18.35 -6.82
CA VAL A 103 -22.41 19.76 -7.19
C VAL A 103 -23.76 20.09 -7.81
N ASP A 104 -24.21 19.27 -8.76
CA ASP A 104 -25.43 19.50 -9.53
C ASP A 104 -26.69 19.52 -8.65
N GLU A 105 -26.65 18.86 -7.50
CA GLU A 105 -27.76 18.82 -6.53
C GLU A 105 -27.78 20.01 -5.56
N ARG A 106 -26.79 20.92 -5.59
CA ARG A 106 -26.77 22.09 -4.71
C ARG A 106 -27.52 23.27 -5.34
N ASP A 107 -28.55 23.72 -4.64
CA ASP A 107 -29.36 24.90 -4.98
C ASP A 107 -28.78 26.21 -4.38
N THR A 108 -27.45 26.37 -4.39
CA THR A 108 -26.80 27.54 -3.79
C THR A 108 -25.62 28.02 -4.62
N GLY A 109 -25.54 29.33 -4.90
CA GLY A 109 -24.41 29.99 -5.58
C GLY A 109 -23.09 30.02 -4.79
N SER A 110 -22.93 29.16 -3.78
CA SER A 110 -21.70 28.99 -3.02
C SER A 110 -20.77 27.98 -3.70
N PRO A 111 -19.44 28.17 -3.64
CA PRO A 111 -18.50 27.23 -4.21
C PRO A 111 -18.62 25.85 -3.53
N PRO A 112 -18.26 24.77 -4.25
CA PRO A 112 -18.25 23.44 -3.67
C PRO A 112 -17.41 23.33 -2.41
N GLU A 113 -17.89 22.59 -1.41
CA GLU A 113 -17.01 22.17 -0.32
C GLU A 113 -15.78 21.40 -0.85
N PRO A 114 -14.57 21.65 -0.31
CA PRO A 114 -13.38 20.90 -0.68
C PRO A 114 -13.51 19.41 -0.41
N LYS A 115 -13.08 18.60 -1.38
CA LYS A 115 -13.07 17.14 -1.29
C LYS A 115 -11.66 16.61 -1.47
N LEU A 116 -11.29 15.65 -0.63
CA LEU A 116 -10.01 14.97 -0.63
C LEU A 116 -10.24 13.47 -0.87
N ILE A 117 -9.62 12.93 -1.90
CA ILE A 117 -9.68 11.50 -2.23
C ILE A 117 -8.25 10.94 -2.26
N MET A 118 -8.01 9.88 -1.47
CA MET A 118 -6.68 9.32 -1.22
C MET A 118 -6.64 7.83 -1.58
N GLU A 119 -5.75 7.43 -2.48
CA GLU A 119 -5.52 6.00 -2.75
C GLU A 119 -4.25 5.49 -2.05
N CYS A 120 -4.42 4.55 -1.12
CA CYS A 120 -3.33 3.99 -0.29
C CYS A 120 -2.80 2.64 -0.79
N GLY A 121 -3.40 2.06 -1.83
CA GLY A 121 -2.97 0.80 -2.43
C GLY A 121 -1.60 0.88 -3.11
N THR A 122 -0.93 -0.27 -3.23
CA THR A 122 0.24 -0.40 -4.11
C THR A 122 -0.25 -0.74 -5.51
N ILE A 123 -0.43 0.29 -6.33
CA ILE A 123 -1.07 0.21 -7.64
C ILE A 123 -0.06 0.57 -8.73
N GLU A 124 -0.27 0.07 -9.94
CA GLU A 124 0.53 0.43 -11.11
C GLU A 124 0.46 1.95 -11.38
N THR A 125 1.62 2.57 -11.65
CA THR A 125 1.76 4.02 -11.87
C THR A 125 0.80 4.56 -12.92
N ASP A 126 0.62 3.86 -14.05
CA ASP A 126 -0.28 4.29 -15.12
C ASP A 126 -1.73 4.43 -14.66
N THR A 127 -2.19 3.52 -13.78
CA THR A 127 -3.54 3.59 -13.23
C THR A 127 -3.68 4.78 -12.28
N ILE A 128 -2.70 5.02 -11.42
CA ILE A 128 -2.69 6.17 -10.51
C ILE A 128 -2.72 7.49 -11.31
N LEU A 129 -1.88 7.61 -12.33
CA LEU A 129 -1.84 8.80 -13.19
C LEU A 129 -3.13 8.97 -14.00
N SER A 130 -3.75 7.87 -14.47
CA SER A 130 -5.04 7.91 -15.16
C SER A 130 -6.17 8.40 -14.23
N VAL A 131 -6.22 7.92 -12.98
CA VAL A 131 -7.19 8.39 -11.99
C VAL A 131 -6.94 9.84 -11.63
N ALA A 132 -5.69 10.23 -11.42
CA ALA A 132 -5.30 11.61 -11.13
C ALA A 132 -5.76 12.55 -12.23
N LYS A 133 -5.50 12.20 -13.50
CA LYS A 133 -5.92 13.00 -14.65
C LYS A 133 -7.44 13.15 -14.72
N ALA A 134 -8.18 12.06 -14.54
CA ALA A 134 -9.64 12.11 -14.51
C ALA A 134 -10.16 12.96 -13.34
N ALA A 135 -9.54 12.87 -12.16
CA ALA A 135 -9.89 13.66 -11.00
C ALA A 135 -9.62 15.16 -11.24
N GLU A 136 -8.49 15.52 -11.85
CA GLU A 136 -8.17 16.90 -12.25
C GLU A 136 -9.20 17.45 -13.25
N ASP A 137 -9.55 16.67 -14.27
CA ASP A 137 -10.52 17.10 -15.29
C ASP A 137 -11.91 17.33 -14.68
N VAL A 138 -12.38 16.43 -13.81
CA VAL A 138 -13.64 16.62 -13.05
C VAL A 138 -13.52 17.80 -12.08
N SER A 139 -12.37 17.96 -11.41
CA SER A 139 -12.12 19.06 -10.48
C SER A 139 -12.25 20.42 -11.18
N ALA A 140 -11.61 20.58 -12.33
CA ALA A 140 -11.61 21.81 -13.11
C ALA A 140 -12.96 22.11 -13.76
N THR A 141 -13.65 21.09 -14.30
CA THR A 141 -14.86 21.30 -15.11
C THR A 141 -16.16 21.33 -14.31
N LYS A 142 -16.22 20.63 -13.16
CA LYS A 142 -17.44 20.46 -12.37
C LYS A 142 -17.33 20.96 -10.94
N LEU A 143 -16.13 20.98 -10.37
CA LEU A 143 -15.92 21.21 -8.94
C LEU A 143 -15.12 22.49 -8.65
N HIS A 144 -14.94 23.40 -9.61
CA HIS A 144 -14.22 24.67 -9.41
C HIS A 144 -12.85 24.51 -8.72
N ASN A 145 -12.12 23.44 -9.03
CA ASN A 145 -10.83 23.07 -8.43
C ASN A 145 -10.87 22.72 -6.93
N THR A 146 -12.01 22.26 -6.41
CA THR A 146 -12.14 21.90 -4.98
C THR A 146 -11.95 20.41 -4.70
N LEU A 147 -11.80 19.56 -5.72
CA LEU A 147 -11.46 18.15 -5.56
C LEU A 147 -9.94 17.96 -5.69
N THR A 148 -9.34 17.34 -4.68
CA THR A 148 -7.92 16.97 -4.67
C THR A 148 -7.76 15.46 -4.60
N PHE A 149 -7.02 14.89 -5.55
CA PHE A 149 -6.57 13.50 -5.52
C PHE A 149 -5.13 13.40 -5.05
N VAL A 150 -4.84 12.38 -4.25
CA VAL A 150 -3.53 12.09 -3.67
C VAL A 150 -3.29 10.59 -3.75
N ASP A 151 -2.11 10.17 -4.20
CA ASP A 151 -1.63 8.79 -3.99
C ASP A 151 -0.81 8.73 -2.70
N ALA A 152 -1.10 7.74 -1.85
CA ALA A 152 -0.44 7.57 -0.55
C ALA A 152 -0.12 6.10 -0.25
N PRO A 153 0.56 5.37 -1.14
CA PRO A 153 0.88 3.96 -0.93
C PRO A 153 1.63 3.70 0.38
N VAL A 154 1.37 2.51 0.94
CA VAL A 154 1.86 2.12 2.27
C VAL A 154 3.00 1.11 2.26
N SER A 155 3.84 1.15 3.29
CA SER A 155 4.83 0.13 3.64
C SER A 155 4.72 -0.27 5.11
N GLY A 156 5.08 -1.51 5.45
CA GLY A 156 5.01 -2.06 6.83
C GLY A 156 4.18 -3.34 6.98
N GLY A 157 3.44 -3.72 5.92
CA GLY A 157 2.69 -4.98 5.88
C GLY A 157 1.54 -5.08 6.89
N PRO A 158 0.89 -6.25 6.99
CA PRO A 158 -0.31 -6.42 7.83
C PRO A 158 -0.05 -6.15 9.33
N MET A 159 1.13 -6.54 9.83
CA MET A 159 1.53 -6.26 11.22
C MET A 159 1.67 -4.76 11.49
N GLY A 160 2.31 -4.01 10.58
CA GLY A 160 2.40 -2.56 10.68
C GLY A 160 1.03 -1.89 10.59
N ALA A 161 0.14 -2.40 9.73
CA ALA A 161 -1.23 -1.92 9.62
C ALA A 161 -2.01 -2.14 10.92
N GLN A 162 -1.90 -3.31 11.55
CA GLN A 162 -2.52 -3.60 12.84
C GLN A 162 -1.99 -2.71 13.95
N ALA A 163 -0.67 -2.50 13.99
CA ALA A 163 0.02 -1.70 15.00
C ALA A 163 -0.11 -0.18 14.79
N GLY A 164 -0.59 0.27 13.63
CA GLY A 164 -0.64 1.71 13.31
C GLY A 164 0.75 2.30 13.06
N THR A 165 1.69 1.52 12.54
CA THR A 165 3.10 1.90 12.35
C THR A 165 3.52 1.86 10.87
N LEU A 166 2.55 1.92 9.96
CA LEU A 166 2.80 2.05 8.53
C LEU A 166 3.61 3.30 8.19
N THR A 167 4.33 3.20 7.07
CA THR A 167 4.94 4.33 6.38
C THR A 167 4.10 4.67 5.16
N PHE A 168 3.78 5.95 4.97
CA PHE A 168 3.01 6.48 3.85
C PHE A 168 3.90 7.34 2.95
N MET A 169 3.79 7.15 1.64
CA MET A 169 4.54 7.88 0.62
C MET A 169 3.54 8.69 -0.20
N VAL A 170 3.43 9.98 0.05
CA VAL A 170 2.35 10.84 -0.42
C VAL A 170 2.77 11.63 -1.66
N GLY A 171 2.11 11.41 -2.80
CA GLY A 171 2.19 12.26 -3.97
C GLY A 171 1.02 13.25 -4.01
N CYS A 172 1.33 14.55 -4.07
CA CYS A 172 0.33 15.62 -4.06
C CYS A 172 0.78 16.78 -4.97
N GLN A 173 -0.15 17.32 -5.75
CA GLN A 173 0.15 18.40 -6.70
C GLN A 173 0.85 19.59 -5.99
N PRO A 174 2.01 20.06 -6.50
CA PRO A 174 2.80 21.09 -5.82
C PRO A 174 2.04 22.39 -5.52
N ALA A 175 1.09 22.76 -6.37
CA ALA A 175 0.30 23.98 -6.20
C ALA A 175 -0.60 23.97 -4.95
N VAL A 176 -1.03 22.79 -4.49
CA VAL A 176 -1.96 22.62 -3.35
C VAL A 176 -1.34 21.88 -2.17
N SER A 177 -0.15 21.29 -2.34
CA SER A 177 0.49 20.47 -1.31
C SER A 177 0.79 21.22 -0.01
N PRO A 178 1.15 22.52 0.03
CA PRO A 178 1.38 23.22 1.30
C PRO A 178 0.13 23.27 2.20
N GLN A 179 -1.07 23.32 1.60
CA GLN A 179 -2.32 23.34 2.35
C GLN A 179 -2.88 21.92 2.58
N ILE A 180 -2.79 21.05 1.57
CA ILE A 180 -3.43 19.73 1.61
C ILE A 180 -2.59 18.69 2.35
N PHE A 181 -1.26 18.73 2.26
CA PHE A 181 -0.42 17.71 2.90
C PHE A 181 -0.59 17.66 4.43
N PRO A 182 -0.69 18.78 5.17
CA PRO A 182 -1.02 18.74 6.60
C PRO A 182 -2.36 18.04 6.89
N VAL A 183 -3.37 18.24 6.04
CA VAL A 183 -4.69 17.58 6.17
C VAL A 183 -4.57 16.08 5.89
N VAL A 184 -3.89 15.69 4.81
CA VAL A 184 -3.60 14.28 4.49
C VAL A 184 -2.87 13.62 5.66
N LYS A 185 -1.78 14.25 6.15
CA LYS A 185 -0.99 13.74 7.26
C LYS A 185 -1.84 13.57 8.52
N SER A 186 -2.78 14.49 8.80
CA SER A 186 -3.67 14.41 9.96
C SER A 186 -4.52 13.13 9.98
N TYR A 187 -4.89 12.61 8.80
CA TYR A 187 -5.65 11.37 8.65
C TYR A 187 -4.74 10.13 8.64
N LEU A 188 -3.61 10.20 7.92
CA LEU A 188 -2.73 9.05 7.73
C LEU A 188 -1.92 8.70 8.99
N GLN A 189 -1.58 9.68 9.83
CA GLN A 189 -0.84 9.47 11.08
C GLN A 189 -1.59 8.59 12.10
N HIS A 190 -2.90 8.41 11.94
CA HIS A 190 -3.67 7.48 12.79
C HIS A 190 -3.41 6.02 12.43
N MET A 191 -2.93 5.75 11.22
CA MET A 191 -2.71 4.41 10.67
C MET A 191 -1.21 4.09 10.51
N GLY A 192 -0.34 5.07 10.78
CA GLY A 192 1.09 4.97 10.55
C GLY A 192 1.91 5.73 11.57
N ASN A 193 3.23 5.57 11.49
CA ASN A 193 4.13 6.37 12.31
C ASN A 193 3.97 7.84 11.92
N PRO A 194 3.78 8.78 12.86
CA PRO A 194 3.64 10.20 12.53
C PRO A 194 4.82 10.78 11.72
N ASP A 195 6.02 10.29 11.99
CA ASP A 195 7.25 10.63 11.24
C ASP A 195 7.43 9.81 9.97
N GLY A 196 6.61 8.77 9.78
CA GLY A 196 6.59 7.90 8.62
C GLY A 196 5.62 8.35 7.52
N VAL A 197 5.11 9.58 7.55
CA VAL A 197 4.27 10.16 6.48
C VAL A 197 5.11 11.17 5.69
N PHE A 198 5.52 10.78 4.48
CA PHE A 198 6.43 11.56 3.64
C PHE A 198 5.70 12.21 2.47
N LEU A 199 5.93 13.51 2.23
CA LEU A 199 5.55 14.16 0.96
C LEU A 199 6.64 13.86 -0.07
N CYS A 200 6.33 13.01 -1.05
CA CYS A 200 7.28 12.46 -2.02
C CYS A 200 7.40 13.28 -3.30
N GLY A 201 6.50 14.23 -3.54
CA GLY A 201 6.48 15.05 -4.75
C GLY A 201 5.06 15.17 -5.30
N THR A 202 4.95 15.35 -6.63
CA THR A 202 3.66 15.39 -7.32
C THR A 202 2.95 14.04 -7.30
N VAL A 203 1.68 14.00 -7.73
CA VAL A 203 0.91 12.76 -7.83
C VAL A 203 1.65 11.73 -8.71
N GLY A 204 1.69 10.48 -8.25
CA GLY A 204 2.47 9.39 -8.82
C GLY A 204 3.87 9.25 -8.22
N ALA A 205 4.41 10.29 -7.57
CA ALA A 205 5.70 10.19 -6.88
C ALA A 205 5.63 9.25 -5.68
N GLY A 206 4.53 9.25 -4.92
CA GLY A 206 4.33 8.30 -3.82
C GLY A 206 4.41 6.84 -4.30
N THR A 207 3.72 6.56 -5.40
CA THR A 207 3.74 5.27 -6.11
C THR A 207 5.13 4.90 -6.60
N ALA A 208 5.89 5.85 -7.18
CA ALA A 208 7.27 5.63 -7.59
C ALA A 208 8.18 5.30 -6.41
N PHE A 209 8.14 6.07 -5.32
CA PHE A 209 8.90 5.80 -4.09
C PHE A 209 8.60 4.40 -3.55
N LYS A 210 7.32 4.02 -3.48
CA LYS A 210 6.91 2.69 -3.01
C LYS A 210 7.45 1.58 -3.92
N THR A 211 7.33 1.78 -5.23
CA THR A 211 7.76 0.82 -6.25
C THR A 211 9.26 0.60 -6.19
N ILE A 212 10.04 1.68 -6.09
CA ILE A 212 11.51 1.62 -5.98
C ILE A 212 11.94 0.96 -4.67
N ASN A 213 11.28 1.27 -3.54
CA ASN A 213 11.55 0.60 -2.26
C ASN A 213 11.32 -0.92 -2.36
N ASN A 214 10.20 -1.34 -2.96
CA ASN A 214 9.89 -2.75 -3.13
C ASN A 214 10.84 -3.44 -4.13
N TYR A 215 11.24 -2.76 -5.20
CA TYR A 215 12.25 -3.22 -6.15
C TYR A 215 13.56 -3.55 -5.43
N LEU A 216 14.06 -2.64 -4.59
CA LEU A 216 15.28 -2.86 -3.81
C LEU A 216 15.10 -3.99 -2.78
N SER A 217 13.95 -4.05 -2.11
CA SER A 217 13.63 -5.12 -1.14
C SER A 217 13.61 -6.51 -1.79
N ALA A 218 13.13 -6.62 -3.03
CA ALA A 218 13.10 -7.87 -3.77
C ALA A 218 14.51 -8.34 -4.14
N ILE A 219 15.32 -7.44 -4.70
CA ILE A 219 16.73 -7.74 -5.06
C ILE A 219 17.54 -8.15 -3.83
N THR A 220 17.43 -7.39 -2.74
CA THR A 220 18.16 -7.70 -1.51
C THR A 220 17.70 -9.00 -0.85
N SER A 221 16.45 -9.46 -1.10
CA SER A 221 16.00 -10.78 -0.64
C SER A 221 16.76 -11.92 -1.30
N LEU A 222 16.98 -11.84 -2.61
CA LEU A 222 17.79 -12.82 -3.33
C LEU A 222 19.28 -12.69 -2.94
N ALA A 223 19.84 -11.48 -3.01
CA ALA A 223 21.26 -11.25 -2.74
C ALA A 223 21.68 -11.68 -1.31
N ALA A 224 20.86 -11.38 -0.29
CA ALA A 224 21.12 -11.84 1.07
C ALA A 224 21.03 -13.36 1.19
N SER A 225 20.08 -13.98 0.48
CA SER A 225 19.95 -15.44 0.44
C SER A 225 21.16 -16.11 -0.20
N GLU A 226 21.68 -15.56 -1.30
CA GLU A 226 22.91 -16.03 -1.95
C GLU A 226 24.12 -15.92 -1.02
N ALA A 227 24.35 -14.73 -0.43
CA ALA A 227 25.48 -14.49 0.45
C ALA A 227 25.49 -15.43 1.66
N LEU A 228 24.33 -15.62 2.29
CA LEU A 228 24.21 -16.53 3.44
C LEU A 228 24.32 -18.01 3.03
N ASN A 229 23.80 -18.39 1.86
CA ASN A 229 23.99 -19.74 1.31
C ASN A 229 25.46 -20.04 1.02
N ILE A 230 26.21 -19.09 0.46
CA ILE A 230 27.67 -19.20 0.28
C ILE A 230 28.36 -19.45 1.61
N GLY A 231 28.02 -18.66 2.64
CA GLY A 231 28.59 -18.82 3.98
C GLY A 231 28.33 -20.21 4.58
N VAL A 232 27.09 -20.68 4.50
CA VAL A 232 26.72 -22.03 4.99
C VAL A 232 27.44 -23.12 4.21
N LYS A 233 27.50 -23.05 2.88
CA LYS A 233 28.22 -24.04 2.04
C LYS A 233 29.74 -23.99 2.27
N ALA A 234 30.28 -22.85 2.70
CA ALA A 234 31.68 -22.70 3.11
C ALA A 234 31.95 -23.20 4.54
N GLY A 235 30.95 -23.71 5.26
CA GLY A 235 31.09 -24.22 6.62
C GLY A 235 31.13 -23.17 7.72
N LEU A 236 30.70 -21.93 7.43
CA LEU A 236 30.61 -20.86 8.43
C LEU A 236 29.35 -21.01 9.29
N ASP A 237 29.42 -20.53 10.54
CA ASP A 237 28.23 -20.38 11.38
C ASP A 237 27.33 -19.26 10.82
N PRO A 238 26.09 -19.57 10.38
CA PRO A 238 25.20 -18.58 9.79
C PRO A 238 24.77 -17.48 10.77
N LYS A 239 24.77 -17.74 12.09
CA LYS A 239 24.47 -16.70 13.10
C LYS A 239 25.60 -15.70 13.18
N LEU A 240 26.82 -16.17 13.41
CA LEU A 240 27.99 -15.31 13.46
C LEU A 240 28.19 -14.54 12.15
N LEU A 241 28.01 -15.18 10.99
CA LEU A 241 28.07 -14.50 9.69
C LEU A 241 27.02 -13.38 9.58
N THR A 242 25.78 -13.65 10.00
CA THR A 242 24.70 -12.65 10.01
C THR A 242 25.05 -11.48 10.91
N ASP A 243 25.59 -11.73 12.11
CA ASP A 243 25.99 -10.68 13.06
C ASP A 243 27.08 -9.79 12.47
N VAL A 244 28.11 -10.39 11.85
CA VAL A 244 29.18 -9.65 11.16
C VAL A 244 28.63 -8.80 10.01
N ILE A 245 27.77 -9.37 9.16
CA ILE A 245 27.14 -8.64 8.04
C ILE A 245 26.34 -7.44 8.57
N ASN A 246 25.55 -7.63 9.63
CA ASN A 246 24.70 -6.60 10.20
C ASN A 246 25.47 -5.46 10.89
N GLN A 247 26.75 -5.66 11.21
CA GLN A 247 27.67 -4.62 11.69
C GLN A 247 28.57 -4.04 10.59
N SER A 248 28.39 -4.46 9.34
CA SER A 248 29.26 -4.14 8.21
C SER A 248 28.48 -3.55 7.03
N GLY A 249 29.18 -3.16 5.96
CA GLY A 249 28.57 -2.58 4.75
C GLY A 249 27.66 -3.52 3.95
N GLY A 250 27.60 -4.81 4.30
CA GLY A 250 26.67 -5.78 3.70
C GLY A 250 25.26 -5.77 4.31
N GLN A 251 25.05 -5.00 5.39
CA GLN A 251 23.78 -4.96 6.09
C GLN A 251 22.63 -4.52 5.15
N CYS A 252 21.50 -5.22 5.25
CA CYS A 252 20.25 -4.77 4.68
C CYS A 252 19.07 -5.15 5.59
N TRP A 253 17.86 -4.70 5.23
CA TRP A 253 16.66 -5.03 6.01
C TRP A 253 16.44 -6.55 6.11
N VAL A 254 16.74 -7.30 5.05
CA VAL A 254 16.57 -8.75 5.04
C VAL A 254 17.48 -9.44 6.07
N THR A 255 18.78 -9.13 6.10
CA THR A 255 19.72 -9.75 7.05
C THR A 255 19.45 -9.36 8.50
N SER A 256 18.88 -8.18 8.73
CA SER A 256 18.70 -7.60 10.07
C SER A 256 17.31 -7.80 10.68
N LYS A 257 16.27 -7.96 9.85
CA LYS A 257 14.87 -8.01 10.30
C LYS A 257 14.07 -9.20 9.76
N SER A 258 14.51 -9.84 8.67
CA SER A 258 13.79 -10.98 8.07
C SER A 258 14.76 -12.00 7.48
N ASN A 259 15.68 -12.48 8.31
CA ASN A 259 16.78 -13.33 7.86
C ASN A 259 16.26 -14.60 7.15
N PRO A 260 16.77 -14.95 5.95
CA PRO A 260 16.25 -16.06 5.18
C PRO A 260 16.69 -17.44 5.71
N VAL A 261 17.71 -17.51 6.58
CA VAL A 261 18.25 -18.80 7.05
C VAL A 261 17.46 -19.31 8.27
N PRO A 262 16.90 -20.53 8.21
CA PRO A 262 16.21 -21.12 9.36
C PRO A 262 17.10 -21.21 10.60
N GLY A 263 16.57 -20.80 11.76
CA GLY A 263 17.27 -20.88 13.05
C GLY A 263 18.22 -19.71 13.36
N VAL A 264 18.42 -18.75 12.44
CA VAL A 264 19.24 -17.55 12.70
C VAL A 264 18.46 -16.49 13.46
N GLN A 265 17.22 -16.21 13.05
CA GLN A 265 16.36 -15.22 13.69
C GLN A 265 15.03 -15.86 14.08
N GLU A 266 14.49 -15.48 15.24
CA GLU A 266 13.17 -15.90 15.69
C GLU A 266 12.06 -15.05 15.06
N ASN A 267 10.83 -15.59 15.03
CA ASN A 267 9.61 -14.89 14.61
C ASN A 267 9.57 -14.41 13.14
N VAL A 268 10.49 -14.88 12.30
CA VAL A 268 10.53 -14.59 10.85
C VAL A 268 10.00 -15.77 10.04
N PRO A 269 9.63 -15.60 8.76
CA PRO A 269 9.10 -16.71 7.96
C PRO A 269 10.02 -17.93 7.88
N SER A 270 11.35 -17.74 7.81
CA SER A 270 12.33 -18.83 7.76
C SER A 270 12.31 -19.72 9.01
N SER A 271 11.81 -19.23 10.16
CA SER A 271 11.68 -20.01 11.39
C SER A 271 10.40 -20.86 11.46
N ARG A 272 9.52 -20.76 10.45
CA ARG A 272 8.21 -21.45 10.39
C ARG A 272 7.92 -22.02 9.01
N GLY A 273 8.93 -22.59 8.37
CA GLY A 273 8.77 -23.24 7.06
C GLY A 273 8.43 -22.29 5.90
N TYR A 274 8.71 -20.99 6.06
CA TYR A 274 8.39 -19.90 5.13
C TYR A 274 6.88 -19.67 4.93
N GLU A 275 6.07 -20.10 5.90
CA GLU A 275 4.62 -19.87 5.89
C GLU A 275 4.27 -18.42 6.26
N GLY A 276 3.26 -17.89 5.55
CA GLY A 276 2.81 -16.51 5.65
C GLY A 276 3.80 -15.51 5.04
N GLY A 277 3.91 -14.32 5.62
CA GLY A 277 4.84 -13.30 5.16
C GLY A 277 4.46 -12.66 3.81
N PHE A 278 5.46 -12.30 3.01
CA PHE A 278 5.28 -11.68 1.70
C PHE A 278 5.58 -12.70 0.60
N ARG A 279 4.52 -13.24 0.00
CA ARG A 279 4.57 -14.33 -0.97
C ARG A 279 5.54 -14.05 -2.12
N ILE A 280 6.27 -15.08 -2.55
CA ILE A 280 7.27 -14.97 -3.63
C ILE A 280 6.65 -14.46 -4.94
N GLU A 281 5.40 -14.81 -5.25
CA GLU A 281 4.71 -14.34 -6.46
C GLU A 281 4.39 -12.83 -6.37
N LEU A 282 4.02 -12.35 -5.18
CA LEU A 282 3.82 -10.92 -4.94
C LEU A 282 5.15 -10.16 -5.01
N CYS A 283 6.23 -10.76 -4.50
CA CYS A 283 7.59 -10.21 -4.61
C CYS A 283 8.04 -10.08 -6.07
N ALA A 284 7.84 -11.12 -6.88
CA ALA A 284 8.10 -11.08 -8.31
C ALA A 284 7.24 -10.03 -9.03
N LYS A 285 5.95 -9.90 -8.66
CA LYS A 285 5.06 -8.87 -9.21
C LYS A 285 5.60 -7.47 -8.96
N VAL A 286 5.95 -7.13 -7.71
CA VAL A 286 6.43 -5.77 -7.37
C VAL A 286 7.81 -5.48 -7.93
N LEU A 287 8.68 -6.47 -8.05
CA LEU A 287 9.95 -6.34 -8.78
C LEU A 287 9.69 -6.01 -10.25
N GLY A 288 8.76 -6.70 -10.90
CA GLY A 288 8.35 -6.43 -12.28
C GLY A 288 7.71 -5.05 -12.47
N MET A 289 6.98 -4.54 -11.46
CA MET A 289 6.51 -3.14 -11.47
C MET A 289 7.69 -2.16 -11.47
N GLY A 290 8.72 -2.41 -10.66
CA GLY A 290 9.93 -1.58 -10.64
C GLY A 290 10.72 -1.63 -11.95
N SER A 291 10.84 -2.81 -12.58
CA SER A 291 11.45 -2.93 -13.91
C SER A 291 10.72 -2.08 -14.96
N ARG A 292 9.38 -2.16 -15.00
CA ARG A 292 8.58 -1.34 -15.94
C ARG A 292 8.71 0.15 -15.67
N LEU A 293 8.73 0.56 -14.39
CA LEU A 293 8.97 1.95 -14.03
C LEU A 293 10.36 2.41 -14.51
N ALA A 294 11.39 1.60 -14.33
CA ALA A 294 12.74 1.91 -14.80
C ALA A 294 12.79 2.08 -16.33
N GLU A 295 12.14 1.17 -17.08
CA GLU A 295 12.01 1.29 -18.54
C GLU A 295 11.29 2.59 -18.94
N ALA A 296 10.17 2.91 -18.29
CA ALA A 296 9.37 4.09 -18.59
C ALA A 296 10.14 5.42 -18.38
N VAL A 297 11.06 5.46 -17.42
CA VAL A 297 11.88 6.66 -17.13
C VAL A 297 13.27 6.62 -17.75
N GLY A 298 13.61 5.57 -18.52
CA GLY A 298 14.92 5.40 -19.14
C GLY A 298 16.06 5.06 -18.16
N ALA A 299 15.73 4.55 -16.96
CA ALA A 299 16.72 4.11 -15.98
C ALA A 299 17.27 2.73 -16.35
N ARG A 300 18.59 2.60 -16.40
CA ARG A 300 19.26 1.31 -16.65
C ARG A 300 19.22 0.42 -15.40
N THR A 301 18.69 -0.78 -15.54
CA THR A 301 18.72 -1.84 -14.52
C THR A 301 19.58 -3.02 -14.97
N VAL A 302 20.12 -3.75 -13.99
CA VAL A 302 20.96 -4.95 -14.22
C VAL A 302 20.46 -6.14 -13.40
N LEU A 303 20.10 -5.90 -12.14
CA LEU A 303 19.82 -6.95 -11.16
C LEU A 303 18.39 -7.49 -11.22
N ASP A 304 17.47 -6.76 -11.83
CA ASP A 304 16.04 -7.12 -11.86
C ASP A 304 15.73 -8.33 -12.72
N LYS A 305 16.27 -8.40 -13.94
CA LYS A 305 16.08 -9.54 -14.85
C LYS A 305 16.56 -10.87 -14.24
N PRO A 306 17.81 -11.00 -13.75
CA PRO A 306 18.25 -12.24 -13.11
C PRO A 306 17.47 -12.53 -11.83
N THR A 307 17.11 -11.51 -11.03
CA THR A 307 16.31 -11.73 -9.82
C THR A 307 14.91 -12.24 -10.15
N LEU A 308 14.25 -11.68 -11.17
CA LEU A 308 12.95 -12.17 -11.65
C LEU A 308 13.03 -13.60 -12.16
N GLN A 309 14.13 -13.96 -12.84
CA GLN A 309 14.34 -15.30 -13.34
C GLN A 309 14.48 -16.31 -12.18
N ALA A 310 15.32 -16.01 -11.18
CA ALA A 310 15.46 -16.84 -9.99
C ALA A 310 14.14 -17.01 -9.23
N PHE A 311 13.34 -15.93 -9.08
CA PHE A 311 12.02 -16.05 -8.47
C PHE A 311 11.07 -16.92 -9.31
N LYS A 312 11.08 -16.82 -10.64
CA LYS A 312 10.24 -17.67 -11.50
C LYS A 312 10.62 -19.14 -11.38
N GLU A 313 11.91 -19.45 -11.34
CA GLU A 313 12.40 -20.82 -11.16
C GLU A 313 11.97 -21.38 -9.79
N ALA A 314 12.14 -20.60 -8.72
CA ALA A 314 11.65 -20.99 -7.39
C ALA A 314 10.12 -21.14 -7.36
N ILE A 315 9.36 -20.28 -8.03
CA ILE A 315 7.88 -20.37 -8.11
C ILE A 315 7.41 -21.61 -8.88
N ALA A 316 8.17 -22.05 -9.88
CA ALA A 316 7.83 -23.22 -10.68
C ALA A 316 7.94 -24.54 -9.89
N ASP A 317 8.69 -24.52 -8.77
CA ASP A 317 8.78 -25.63 -7.85
C ASP A 317 7.67 -25.55 -6.78
N GLU A 318 6.78 -26.55 -6.77
CA GLU A 318 5.65 -26.63 -5.83
C GLU A 318 6.09 -26.67 -4.34
N ARG A 319 7.36 -26.98 -4.05
CA ARG A 319 7.91 -26.91 -2.68
C ARG A 319 8.02 -25.46 -2.15
N TYR A 320 8.16 -24.48 -3.04
CA TYR A 320 8.44 -23.09 -2.70
C TYR A 320 7.34 -22.12 -3.12
N LYS A 321 6.51 -22.51 -4.07
CA LYS A 321 5.33 -21.75 -4.49
C LYS A 321 4.42 -21.39 -3.32
N GLY A 322 3.84 -20.18 -3.35
CA GLY A 322 2.95 -19.68 -2.31
C GLY A 322 3.63 -19.29 -1.00
N LYS A 323 4.90 -19.65 -0.80
CA LYS A 323 5.65 -19.32 0.40
C LYS A 323 6.17 -17.90 0.37
N ASP A 324 6.62 -17.47 1.53
CA ASP A 324 7.32 -16.23 1.71
C ASP A 324 8.55 -16.09 0.76
N ALA A 325 8.79 -14.91 0.19
CA ALA A 325 9.82 -14.69 -0.84
C ALA A 325 11.24 -15.07 -0.43
N ARG A 326 11.55 -15.11 0.87
CA ARG A 326 12.87 -15.56 1.36
C ARG A 326 13.06 -17.06 1.26
N VAL A 327 12.04 -17.82 0.87
CA VAL A 327 12.14 -19.23 0.49
C VAL A 327 13.13 -19.46 -0.66
N VAL A 328 13.45 -18.43 -1.44
CA VAL A 328 14.49 -18.48 -2.46
C VAL A 328 15.84 -18.96 -1.90
N TYR A 329 16.12 -18.74 -0.60
CA TYR A 329 17.27 -19.35 0.07
C TYR A 329 17.23 -20.88 0.05
N LYS A 330 16.07 -21.50 0.35
CA LYS A 330 15.92 -22.96 0.27
C LYS A 330 16.12 -23.43 -1.15
N TRP A 331 15.51 -22.77 -2.13
CA TRP A 331 15.70 -23.09 -3.54
C TRP A 331 17.19 -23.05 -3.93
N LEU A 332 17.94 -22.01 -3.54
CA LEU A 332 19.40 -21.92 -3.76
C LEU A 332 20.21 -22.99 -3.04
N ASN A 333 19.75 -23.45 -1.87
CA ASN A 333 20.48 -24.39 -1.03
C ASN A 333 20.24 -25.85 -1.43
N GLU A 334 19.04 -26.15 -1.91
CA GLU A 334 18.49 -27.48 -2.21
C GLU A 334 18.50 -27.81 -3.71
N SER A 335 18.55 -26.82 -4.61
CA SER A 335 18.68 -27.09 -6.05
C SER A 335 20.08 -27.56 -6.40
N GLU A 336 20.17 -28.60 -7.23
CA GLU A 336 21.43 -29.04 -7.81
C GLU A 336 21.96 -27.95 -8.75
N ARG A 337 23.28 -27.73 -8.79
CA ARG A 337 23.87 -26.90 -9.84
C ARG A 337 23.77 -27.69 -11.14
N GLU A 338 23.06 -27.15 -12.12
CA GLU A 338 23.27 -27.59 -13.51
C GLU A 338 24.72 -27.23 -13.87
N GLU A 339 25.53 -28.24 -14.17
CA GLU A 339 26.94 -28.10 -14.58
C GLU A 339 27.08 -27.46 -15.97
#